data_AF-C6J5V6-F1
#
_entry.id   AF-C6J5V6-F1
#
_cell.length_a   1.000
_cell.length_b   1.000
_cell.length_c   1.000
_cell.angle_alpha   90.00
_cell.angle_beta   90.00
_cell.angle_gamma   90.00
#
_symmetry.space_group_name_H-M   'P 1'
#
loop_
_entity.id
_entity.type
_entity.pdbx_description
1 polymer ?
#
loop_
_entity_poly.entity_id
_entity_poly.type
_entity_poly.pdbx_seq_one_letter_code
_entity_poly.pdbx_strand_id
1 'polypeptide(L)'
;MKDQDMLAVLKALSNETRLNILCWLREPEKLESDLPDVIKQEFPGSVCVGSIQEKSGLAQSVISSYLASLQKSGLLESESVK
;
A
#
# COMPACT_ATOMS: atom_id res chain seq x y z
N MET A 1 1.18 -12.05 18.89
CA MET A 1 1.62 -12.28 17.50
C MET A 1 2.49 -13.52 17.50
N LYS A 2 2.20 -14.54 16.68
CA LYS A 2 3.00 -15.78 16.67
C LYS A 2 4.32 -15.51 15.92
N ASP A 3 5.37 -16.29 16.21
CA ASP A 3 6.68 -16.11 15.56
C ASP A 3 6.61 -16.17 14.02
N GLN A 4 5.72 -17.00 13.49
CA GLN A 4 5.47 -17.10 12.04
C GLN A 4 4.88 -15.81 11.44
N ASP A 5 4.02 -15.11 12.18
CA ASP A 5 3.43 -13.84 11.74
C ASP A 5 4.52 -12.75 11.70
N MET A 6 5.41 -12.75 12.70
CA MET A 6 6.56 -11.84 12.75
C MET A 6 7.51 -12.08 11.58
N LEU A 7 7.80 -13.34 11.24
CA LEU A 7 8.62 -13.67 10.08
C LEU A 7 7.97 -13.21 8.76
N ALA A 8 6.65 -13.31 8.63
CA ALA A 8 5.93 -12.84 7.45
C ALA A 8 5.99 -11.30 7.31
N VAL A 9 5.89 -10.58 8.43
CA VAL A 9 6.07 -9.11 8.46
C VAL A 9 7.50 -8.75 8.06
N LEU A 10 8.51 -9.34 8.69
CA LEU A 10 9.91 -9.04 8.38
C LEU A 10 10.24 -9.35 6.92
N LYS A 11 9.81 -10.49 6.39
CA LYS A 11 9.97 -10.84 4.97
C LYS A 11 9.28 -9.85 4.05
N ALA A 12 8.13 -9.28 4.45
CA ALA A 12 7.44 -8.26 3.68
C ALA A 12 8.19 -6.92 3.68
N LEU A 13 8.82 -6.57 4.80
CA LEU A 13 9.56 -5.31 4.94
C LEU A 13 10.99 -5.36 4.37
N SER A 14 11.58 -6.55 4.20
CA SER A 14 12.92 -6.74 3.59
C SER A 14 12.95 -6.49 2.07
N ASN A 15 12.26 -5.45 1.60
CA ASN A 15 12.32 -4.93 0.24
C ASN A 15 12.08 -3.42 0.33
N GLU A 16 12.99 -2.63 -0.24
CA GLU A 16 12.99 -1.17 -0.14
C GLU A 16 11.68 -0.55 -0.65
N THR A 17 11.18 -0.97 -1.80
CA THR A 17 9.93 -0.43 -2.36
C THR A 17 8.73 -0.74 -1.46
N ARG A 18 8.63 -1.95 -0.91
CA ARG A 18 7.54 -2.30 0.02
C ARG A 18 7.59 -1.47 1.30
N LEU A 19 8.78 -1.20 1.83
CA LEU A 19 8.94 -0.28 2.96
C LEU A 19 8.52 1.14 2.58
N ASN A 20 8.98 1.63 1.42
CA ASN A 20 8.65 2.96 0.92
C ASN A 20 7.14 3.13 0.73
N ILE A 21 6.43 2.10 0.25
CA ILE A 21 4.96 2.11 0.14
C ILE A 21 4.32 2.42 1.51
N LEU A 22 4.75 1.75 2.58
CA LEU A 22 4.22 2.03 3.92
C LEU A 22 4.58 3.44 4.41
N CYS A 23 5.79 3.92 4.11
CA CYS A 23 6.20 5.29 4.42
C CYS A 23 5.34 6.32 3.67
N TRP A 24 4.95 6.04 2.42
CA TRP A 24 4.07 6.90 1.64
C TRP A 24 2.65 6.89 2.20
N LEU A 25 2.13 5.73 2.60
CA LEU A 25 0.81 5.59 3.23
C LEU A 25 0.71 6.27 4.59
N ARG A 26 1.84 6.55 5.26
CA ARG A 26 1.87 7.31 6.51
C ARG A 26 1.59 8.80 6.32
N GLU A 27 1.89 9.34 5.14
CA GLU A 27 1.67 10.75 4.78
C GLU A 27 0.94 10.80 3.41
N PRO A 28 -0.31 10.30 3.33
CA PRO A 28 -1.03 10.13 2.08
C PRO A 28 -1.26 11.45 1.32
N GLU A 29 -1.31 12.58 2.02
CA GLU A 29 -1.40 13.93 1.48
C GLU A 29 -0.19 14.33 0.62
N LYS A 30 0.94 13.63 0.75
CA LYS A 30 2.13 13.80 -0.09
C LYS A 30 2.13 12.90 -1.33
N LEU A 31 1.06 12.13 -1.56
CA LEU A 31 0.81 11.49 -2.85
C LEU A 31 -0.26 12.28 -3.59
N GLU A 32 -0.02 12.52 -4.86
CA GLU A 32 -1.06 13.01 -5.76
C GLU A 32 -2.12 11.90 -5.89
N SER A 33 -3.33 12.17 -5.42
CA SER A 33 -4.43 11.21 -5.31
C SER A 33 -5.69 11.80 -5.93
N ASP A 34 -5.96 11.36 -7.16
CA ASP A 34 -7.21 11.62 -7.88
C ASP A 34 -8.33 10.65 -7.46
N LEU A 35 -8.44 10.38 -6.16
CA LEU A 35 -9.58 9.64 -5.64
C LEU A 35 -10.83 10.53 -5.63
N PRO A 36 -11.98 10.04 -6.12
CA PRO A 36 -13.29 10.67 -5.95
C PRO A 36 -13.57 11.02 -4.49
N ASP A 37 -14.26 12.13 -4.26
CA ASP A 37 -14.56 12.63 -2.90
C ASP A 37 -15.35 11.62 -2.06
N VAL A 38 -16.23 10.83 -2.70
CA VAL A 38 -16.98 9.75 -2.03
C VAL A 38 -16.05 8.71 -1.41
N ILE A 39 -14.99 8.30 -2.12
CA ILE A 39 -14.01 7.33 -1.62
C ILE A 39 -13.17 7.96 -0.51
N LYS A 40 -12.80 9.24 -0.65
CA LYS A 40 -12.07 9.97 0.40
C LYS A 40 -12.86 10.08 1.71
N GLN A 41 -14.20 10.10 1.63
CA GLN A 41 -15.07 10.09 2.81
C GLN A 41 -15.22 8.69 3.43
N GLU A 42 -15.38 7.65 2.61
CA GLU A 42 -15.53 6.27 3.08
C GLU A 42 -14.22 5.66 3.60
N PHE A 43 -13.10 6.03 2.98
CA PHE A 43 -11.76 5.54 3.32
C PHE A 43 -10.76 6.71 3.42
N PRO A 44 -10.82 7.52 4.49
CA PRO A 44 -9.97 8.69 4.68
C PRO A 44 -8.48 8.35 4.73
N GLY A 45 -7.66 9.16 4.07
CA GLY A 45 -6.20 8.92 4.02
C GLY A 45 -5.79 7.76 3.12
N SER A 46 -6.70 7.24 2.30
CA SER A 46 -6.39 6.23 1.30
C SER A 46 -5.77 6.84 0.04
N VAL A 47 -5.05 6.00 -0.70
CA VAL A 47 -4.46 6.35 -2.00
C VAL A 47 -4.75 5.23 -2.99
N CYS A 48 -4.88 5.57 -4.27
CA CYS A 48 -5.10 4.55 -5.29
C CYS A 48 -3.79 3.85 -5.65
N VAL A 49 -3.91 2.64 -6.20
CA VAL A 49 -2.75 1.86 -6.69
C VAL A 49 -1.99 2.63 -7.78
N GLY A 50 -2.69 3.43 -8.59
CA GLY A 50 -2.10 4.28 -9.63
C GLY A 50 -1.11 5.30 -9.06
N SER A 51 -1.49 6.04 -8.02
CA SER A 51 -0.60 6.99 -7.34
C SER A 51 0.67 6.34 -6.82
N ILE A 52 0.56 5.13 -6.26
CA ILE A 52 1.72 4.37 -5.78
C ILE A 52 2.59 3.91 -6.96
N GLN A 53 1.96 3.46 -8.05
CA GLN A 53 2.63 3.06 -9.27
C GLN A 53 3.43 4.23 -9.85
N GLU A 54 2.81 5.38 -10.07
CA GLU A 54 3.45 6.58 -10.60
C GLU A 54 4.62 7.02 -9.73
N LYS A 55 4.44 7.06 -8.40
CA LYS A 55 5.49 7.41 -7.46
C LYS A 55 6.65 6.41 -7.44
N SER A 56 6.36 5.12 -7.64
CA SER A 56 7.38 4.07 -7.63
C SER A 56 8.16 3.95 -8.94
N GLY A 57 7.59 4.39 -10.07
CA GLY A 57 8.13 4.17 -11.41
C GLY A 57 8.11 2.70 -11.87
N LEU A 58 7.46 1.81 -11.11
CA LEU A 58 7.36 0.38 -11.44
C LEU A 58 6.07 0.07 -12.21
N ALA A 59 6.06 -1.09 -12.86
CA ALA A 59 4.85 -1.60 -13.50
C ALA A 59 3.74 -1.86 -12.47
N GLN A 60 2.49 -1.61 -12.87
CA GLN A 60 1.31 -1.79 -12.02
C GLN A 60 1.19 -3.22 -11.45
N SER A 61 1.53 -4.25 -12.23
CA SER A 61 1.52 -5.64 -11.78
C SER A 61 2.50 -5.92 -10.64
N VAL A 62 3.67 -5.25 -10.65
CA VAL A 62 4.68 -5.36 -9.59
C VAL A 62 4.15 -4.70 -8.32
N ILE A 63 3.59 -3.50 -8.43
CA ILE A 63 3.00 -2.79 -7.28
C ILE A 63 1.82 -3.56 -6.70
N SER A 64 0.92 -4.09 -7.52
CA SER A 64 -0.17 -4.93 -7.03
C SER A 64 0.33 -6.19 -6.31
N SER A 65 1.40 -6.82 -6.80
CA SER A 65 2.05 -7.94 -6.11
C SER A 65 2.61 -7.53 -4.74
N TYR A 66 3.25 -6.34 -4.68
CA TYR A 66 3.80 -5.80 -3.44
C TYR A 66 2.70 -5.45 -2.42
N LEU A 67 1.63 -4.80 -2.85
CA LEU A 67 0.48 -4.48 -2.01
C LEU A 67 -0.19 -5.75 -1.48
N ALA A 68 -0.38 -6.77 -2.34
CA ALA A 68 -0.92 -8.06 -1.91
C ALA A 68 -0.02 -8.76 -0.87
N SER A 69 1.31 -8.65 -1.02
CA SER A 69 2.25 -9.18 -0.03
C SER A 69 2.15 -8.45 1.30
N LEU A 70 2.03 -7.12 1.29
CA LEU A 70 1.91 -6.31 2.50
C LEU A 70 0.57 -6.57 3.22
N GLN A 71 -0.53 -6.67 2.46
CA GLN A 71 -1.85 -6.99 2.98
C GLN A 71 -1.89 -8.38 3.63
N LYS A 72 -1.29 -9.40 2.99
CA LYS A 72 -1.19 -10.75 3.57
C LYS A 72 -0.41 -10.79 4.88
N SER A 73 0.55 -9.89 5.05
CA SER A 73 1.29 -9.73 6.30
C SER A 73 0.59 -8.83 7.32
N GLY A 74 -0.62 -8.33 7.01
CA GLY A 74 -1.39 -7.45 7.89
C GLY A 74 -0.83 -6.04 8.05
N LEU A 75 0.03 -5.60 7.12
CA LEU A 75 0.70 -4.29 7.20
C LEU A 75 -0.11 -3.15 6.57
N LEU A 76 -1.13 -3.48 5.77
CA LEU A 76 -2.06 -2.52 5.19
C LEU A 76 -3.41 -3.18 4.91
N GLU A 77 -4.42 -2.35 4.70
CA GLU A 77 -5.74 -2.74 4.20
C GLU A 77 -5.91 -2.23 2.77
N SER A 78 -6.74 -2.92 1.97
CA SER A 78 -7.05 -2.50 0.62
C SER A 78 -8.53 -2.74 0.34
N GLU A 79 -9.17 -1.76 -0.30
CA GLU A 79 -10.56 -1.82 -0.75
C GLU A 79 -10.57 -1.73 -2.27
N SER A 80 -11.26 -2.65 -2.94
CA SER A 80 -11.48 -2.56 -4.38
C SER A 80 -12.81 -1.86 -4.62
N VAL A 81 -12.75 -0.58 -4.96
CA VAL A 81 -13.96 0.18 -5.29
C VAL A 81 -14.43 -0.25 -6.68
N LYS A 82 -15.71 -0.61 -6.77
CA LYS A 82 -16.38 -1.03 -8.02
C LYS A 82 -17.09 0.14 -8.68
#